data_AF-A0AA90T278-F1
#
_entry.id   AF-A0AA90T278-F1
#
_cell.length_a   1.000
_cell.length_b   1.000
_cell.length_c   1.000
_cell.angle_alpha   90.00
_cell.angle_beta   90.00
_cell.angle_gamma   90.00
#
_symmetry.space_group_name_H-M   'P 1'
#
loop_
_entity.id
_entity.type
_entity.pdbx_description
1 polymer ?
#
loop_
_entity_poly.entity_id
_entity_poly.type
_entity_poly.pdbx_seq_one_letter_code
_entity_poly.pdbx_strand_id
1 'polypeptide(L)'
;MSSLRSRFTRGGALASGLICLAGITACGSDNDNTTPVKQPDPVIAPQPIAAASITTQPKTQAVQAGQPATFSVVAAGTGTLAYQWWRNGVAIPGATSAIYTTQATTLADSGDVLSVVVRNDGGTSTSDAVALQVEGIGARVLAGGAVEPTRAQVDGVGKLARFLNAGALANDGAGNLLLVDTGVNSVRKITPAGVVSTAIVGGTPAPALRTLRDVAAGANGVRYVIDGADGSPSTFVRKIGADGAVSTIELGPTSGDPTGTNIAPPVFTAIASDVAGNLYVASEVTRPGEPECSSCFKRAIVRKVAADGTVTTVFENLGPHSASATITDLAVGKNGKLYVLDDRGIRTLDAAGVAVTLRDNTQAFITAIAVDTSGNLFFSTEPFSGRQSHWPAGAIGKIAADGKLSVAADPNGSDDRFTGAAGLEKPAGLATGKAVGLATDAAGALYVSANGRVLKLVLP
;
A
#
# COMPACT_ATOMS: atom_id res chain seq x y z
N MET A 1 38.17 7.01 59.83
CA MET A 1 37.47 5.74 60.11
C MET A 1 37.25 5.06 58.75
N SER A 2 38.09 4.12 58.30
CA SER A 2 38.08 2.67 58.60
C SER A 2 36.74 2.00 58.23
N SER A 3 36.62 0.92 57.43
CA SER A 3 37.56 0.07 56.64
C SER A 3 36.73 -1.03 55.91
N LEU A 4 37.06 -1.68 54.78
CA LEU A 4 38.15 -1.61 53.79
C LEU A 4 37.63 -2.16 52.41
N ARG A 5 38.16 -1.75 51.24
CA ARG A 5 38.96 -2.54 50.22
C ARG A 5 38.75 -4.07 50.16
N SER A 6 38.88 -4.79 49.02
CA SER A 6 38.95 -4.52 47.55
C SER A 6 39.02 -5.90 46.83
N ARG A 7 38.23 -6.21 45.78
CA ARG A 7 38.53 -6.11 44.32
C ARG A 7 39.74 -6.95 43.79
N PHE A 8 39.52 -7.67 42.66
CA PHE A 8 40.46 -8.29 41.66
C PHE A 8 40.68 -9.84 41.58
N THR A 9 39.92 -10.48 40.67
CA THR A 9 40.27 -11.33 39.49
C THR A 9 41.46 -12.32 39.38
N ARG A 10 41.23 -13.34 38.52
CA ARG A 10 42.17 -14.31 37.86
C ARG A 10 42.80 -15.34 38.83
N GLY A 11 43.07 -16.59 38.46
CA GLY A 11 42.93 -17.33 37.19
C GLY A 11 44.15 -18.24 36.97
N GLY A 12 43.97 -19.53 36.65
CA GLY A 12 45.09 -20.45 36.38
C GLY A 12 44.77 -21.93 36.69
N ALA A 13 45.31 -22.84 35.89
CA ALA A 13 45.19 -24.29 36.04
C ALA A 13 46.52 -24.93 36.48
N LEU A 14 46.47 -26.20 36.93
CA LEU A 14 47.48 -27.29 36.97
C LEU A 14 46.97 -28.30 38.02
N ALA A 15 46.64 -29.56 37.72
CA ALA A 15 47.42 -30.71 37.25
C ALA A 15 48.11 -31.53 38.36
N SER A 16 48.14 -32.86 38.16
CA SER A 16 48.91 -33.91 38.88
C SER A 16 48.33 -34.52 40.17
N GLY A 17 48.37 -35.85 40.27
CA GLY A 17 47.90 -36.60 41.45
C GLY A 17 47.76 -38.12 41.26
N LEU A 18 48.72 -38.80 40.62
CA LEU A 18 48.71 -40.26 40.45
C LEU A 18 49.32 -40.95 41.69
N ILE A 19 48.57 -41.81 42.38
CA ILE A 19 49.11 -42.73 43.41
C ILE A 19 48.58 -44.14 43.17
N CYS A 20 49.47 -45.05 42.80
CA CYS A 20 49.26 -46.48 42.95
C CYS A 20 49.64 -46.91 44.37
N LEU A 21 48.90 -47.86 44.95
CA LEU A 21 49.41 -48.70 46.03
C LEU A 21 49.02 -50.16 45.75
N ALA A 22 49.95 -51.09 45.97
CA ALA A 22 49.81 -52.49 45.62
C ALA A 22 48.95 -53.28 46.63
N GLY A 23 48.42 -54.42 46.19
CA GLY A 23 47.46 -55.22 46.96
C GLY A 23 48.08 -56.23 47.94
N ILE A 24 47.20 -56.98 48.61
CA ILE A 24 47.50 -58.16 49.43
C ILE A 24 46.54 -59.29 49.01
N THR A 25 47.05 -60.52 48.96
CA THR A 25 46.35 -61.73 48.54
C THR A 25 45.97 -62.59 49.75
N ALA A 26 44.74 -63.14 49.80
CA ALA A 26 44.49 -64.53 50.24
C ALA A 26 43.00 -64.95 50.11
N CYS A 27 42.77 -66.05 49.38
CA CYS A 27 41.90 -67.19 49.70
C CYS A 27 40.58 -66.98 50.49
N GLY A 28 39.45 -67.46 49.94
CA GLY A 28 38.37 -67.98 50.79
C GLY A 28 36.97 -68.10 50.19
N SER A 29 36.63 -69.32 49.75
CA SER A 29 35.28 -69.90 49.69
C SER A 29 34.28 -69.42 48.63
N ASP A 30 33.89 -70.37 47.79
CA ASP A 30 32.70 -70.33 46.95
C ASP A 30 31.43 -70.05 47.76
N ASN A 31 30.58 -69.18 47.23
CA ASN A 31 29.14 -69.19 47.47
C ASN A 31 28.46 -68.79 46.17
N ASP A 32 28.27 -69.78 45.31
CA ASP A 32 27.60 -69.65 44.02
C ASP A 32 26.11 -69.33 44.24
N ASN A 33 25.77 -68.05 44.14
CA ASN A 33 24.39 -67.59 44.02
C ASN A 33 24.29 -66.30 43.21
N THR A 34 25.01 -66.23 42.08
CA THR A 34 24.72 -65.21 41.07
C THR A 34 23.50 -65.64 40.26
N THR A 35 22.31 -65.45 40.85
CA THR A 35 21.15 -65.19 39.99
C THR A 35 21.52 -63.98 39.12
N PRO A 36 21.41 -64.05 37.79
CA PRO A 36 21.62 -62.88 36.96
C PRO A 36 20.48 -61.90 37.29
N VAL A 37 20.76 -60.94 38.17
CA VAL A 37 19.91 -59.77 38.33
C VAL A 37 19.97 -59.09 36.97
N LYS A 38 18.95 -59.32 36.13
CA LYS A 38 18.80 -58.60 34.88
C LYS A 38 18.77 -57.13 35.27
N GLN A 39 19.86 -56.42 34.99
CA GLN A 39 19.91 -54.98 35.17
C GLN A 39 18.67 -54.42 34.49
N PRO A 40 17.80 -53.65 35.19
CA PRO A 40 16.62 -53.09 34.57
C PRO A 40 17.04 -52.40 33.28
N ASP A 41 16.38 -52.73 32.17
CA ASP A 41 16.75 -52.19 30.86
C ASP A 41 16.87 -50.67 31.02
N PRO A 42 18.01 -50.07 30.61
CA PRO A 42 18.34 -48.71 31.02
C PRO A 42 17.17 -47.79 30.68
N VAL A 43 16.57 -47.19 31.70
CA VAL A 43 15.39 -46.33 31.53
C VAL A 43 15.83 -45.14 30.70
N ILE A 44 15.57 -45.22 29.39
CA ILE A 44 15.80 -44.14 28.46
C ILE A 44 14.86 -43.02 28.92
N ALA A 45 15.43 -42.01 29.58
CA ALA A 45 14.69 -40.82 29.94
C ALA A 45 14.02 -40.28 28.66
N PRO A 46 12.70 -40.03 28.67
CA PRO A 46 11.99 -39.61 27.48
C PRO A 46 12.67 -38.37 26.90
N GLN A 47 13.09 -38.46 25.64
CA GLN A 47 13.73 -37.34 24.95
C GLN A 47 12.77 -36.13 24.97
N PRO A 48 13.24 -34.92 25.26
CA PRO A 48 12.38 -33.74 25.32
C PRO A 48 11.64 -33.55 23.98
N ILE A 49 10.31 -33.48 24.04
CA ILE A 49 9.48 -33.29 22.85
C ILE A 49 9.67 -31.84 22.37
N ALA A 50 10.43 -31.64 21.30
CA ALA A 50 10.61 -30.34 20.68
C ALA A 50 9.38 -30.00 19.83
N ALA A 51 8.71 -28.89 20.17
CA ALA A 51 7.56 -28.39 19.44
C ALA A 51 7.87 -28.14 17.96
N ALA A 52 6.85 -28.30 17.10
CA ALA A 52 6.92 -27.95 15.70
C ALA A 52 7.30 -26.47 15.54
N SER A 53 8.34 -26.20 14.74
CA SER A 53 8.91 -24.87 14.46
C SER A 53 9.16 -24.73 12.97
N ILE A 54 8.87 -23.54 12.41
CA ILE A 54 9.10 -23.25 10.99
C ILE A 54 10.46 -22.57 10.85
N THR A 55 11.36 -23.17 10.06
CA THR A 55 12.75 -22.73 9.86
C THR A 55 12.97 -22.10 8.48
N THR A 56 12.05 -22.31 7.53
CA THR A 56 11.99 -21.56 6.27
C THR A 56 10.53 -21.27 5.94
N GLN A 57 10.18 -19.99 5.93
CA GLN A 57 8.84 -19.49 5.62
C GLN A 57 8.51 -19.67 4.12
N PRO A 58 7.22 -19.84 3.77
CA PRO A 58 6.78 -19.72 2.39
C PRO A 58 7.06 -18.31 1.85
N LYS A 59 7.07 -18.16 0.53
CA LYS A 59 7.29 -16.88 -0.16
C LYS A 59 6.17 -16.62 -1.15
N THR A 60 5.82 -15.35 -1.33
CA THR A 60 4.92 -14.89 -2.40
C THR A 60 5.35 -15.49 -3.74
N GLN A 61 4.39 -16.09 -4.45
CA GLN A 61 4.61 -16.63 -5.80
C GLN A 61 3.98 -15.69 -6.83
N ALA A 62 4.69 -15.47 -7.94
CA ALA A 62 4.18 -14.76 -9.10
C ALA A 62 4.19 -15.72 -10.29
N VAL A 63 3.02 -16.01 -10.85
CA VAL A 63 2.83 -16.96 -11.96
C VAL A 63 1.95 -16.34 -13.04
N GLN A 64 2.10 -16.75 -14.30
CA GLN A 64 1.17 -16.34 -15.36
C GLN A 64 -0.17 -17.05 -15.20
N ALA A 65 -1.27 -16.39 -15.59
CA ALA A 65 -2.58 -17.02 -15.65
C ALA A 65 -2.53 -18.32 -16.49
N GLY A 66 -3.25 -19.34 -16.03
CA GLY A 66 -3.21 -20.71 -16.55
C GLY A 66 -2.11 -21.59 -15.94
N GLN A 67 -1.13 -21.04 -15.21
CA GLN A 67 -0.07 -21.82 -14.56
C GLN A 67 -0.40 -22.11 -13.09
N PRO A 68 0.04 -23.25 -12.53
CA PRO A 68 -0.02 -23.51 -11.09
C PRO A 68 1.10 -22.77 -10.34
N ALA A 69 0.86 -22.44 -9.06
CA ALA A 69 1.86 -21.89 -8.15
C ALA A 69 2.21 -22.89 -7.06
N THR A 70 3.50 -23.00 -6.71
CA THR A 70 4.00 -23.91 -5.68
C THR A 70 4.52 -23.14 -4.46
N PHE A 71 3.95 -23.43 -3.30
CA PHE A 71 4.37 -22.93 -2.00
C PHE A 71 5.03 -24.06 -1.21
N SER A 72 6.04 -23.74 -0.41
CA SER A 72 6.75 -24.71 0.42
C SER A 72 7.16 -24.10 1.75
N VAL A 73 7.34 -24.96 2.76
CA VAL A 73 7.82 -24.61 4.10
C VAL A 73 8.89 -25.64 4.50
N VAL A 74 9.87 -25.21 5.31
CA VAL A 74 10.74 -26.15 6.04
C VAL A 74 10.43 -26.03 7.52
N ALA A 75 10.21 -27.15 8.18
CA ALA A 75 9.87 -27.22 9.60
C ALA A 75 10.70 -28.30 10.32
N ALA A 76 10.90 -28.08 11.61
CA ALA A 76 11.63 -28.98 12.50
C ALA A 76 10.84 -29.20 13.80
N GLY A 77 11.04 -30.36 14.43
CA GLY A 77 10.39 -30.77 15.67
C GLY A 77 10.63 -32.27 15.91
N THR A 78 10.31 -32.78 17.10
CA THR A 78 10.38 -34.23 17.37
C THR A 78 9.14 -34.95 16.82
N GLY A 79 9.32 -36.20 16.37
CA GLY A 79 8.23 -37.04 15.89
C GLY A 79 7.67 -36.60 14.53
N THR A 80 6.44 -37.03 14.22
CA THR A 80 5.81 -36.77 12.92
C THR A 80 5.24 -35.34 12.88
N LEU A 81 5.68 -34.56 11.89
CA LEU A 81 5.10 -33.25 11.58
C LEU A 81 3.86 -33.43 10.70
N ALA A 82 2.72 -32.90 11.14
CA ALA A 82 1.49 -32.80 10.35
C ALA A 82 1.30 -31.36 9.86
N TYR A 83 0.95 -31.21 8.58
CA TYR A 83 0.75 -29.92 7.93
C TYR A 83 -0.73 -29.71 7.58
N GLN A 84 -1.16 -28.47 7.51
CA GLN A 84 -2.44 -28.07 6.90
C GLN A 84 -2.28 -26.69 6.26
N TRP A 85 -2.45 -26.60 4.94
CA TRP A 85 -2.47 -25.33 4.23
C TRP A 85 -3.84 -24.65 4.30
N TRP A 86 -3.82 -23.32 4.29
CA TRP A 86 -4.97 -22.45 4.37
C TRP A 86 -4.93 -21.43 3.23
N ARG A 87 -6.10 -21.07 2.70
CA ARG A 87 -6.30 -20.05 1.66
C ARG A 87 -7.35 -19.07 2.14
N ASN A 88 -7.00 -17.78 2.25
CA ASN A 88 -7.88 -16.72 2.76
C ASN A 88 -8.55 -17.07 4.12
N GLY A 89 -7.83 -17.77 5.00
CA GLY A 89 -8.36 -18.20 6.31
C GLY A 89 -9.24 -19.46 6.29
N VAL A 90 -9.40 -20.13 5.14
CA VAL A 90 -10.13 -21.40 5.00
C VAL A 90 -9.14 -22.54 4.75
N ALA A 91 -9.27 -23.66 5.46
CA ALA A 91 -8.40 -24.83 5.28
C ALA A 91 -8.60 -25.46 3.89
N ILE A 92 -7.50 -25.76 3.20
CA ILE A 92 -7.53 -26.40 1.87
C ILE A 92 -7.64 -27.93 2.07
N PRO A 93 -8.73 -28.60 1.65
CA PRO A 93 -8.89 -30.02 1.86
C PRO A 93 -7.77 -30.83 1.20
N GLY A 94 -7.19 -31.78 1.94
CA GLY A 94 -6.12 -32.66 1.46
C GLY A 94 -4.73 -32.04 1.33
N ALA A 95 -4.57 -30.72 1.55
CA ALA A 95 -3.26 -30.06 1.49
C ALA A 95 -2.47 -30.24 2.81
N THR A 96 -1.98 -31.46 3.03
CA THR A 96 -1.36 -31.91 4.30
C THR A 96 0.14 -32.20 4.22
N SER A 97 0.81 -31.70 3.16
CA SER A 97 2.25 -31.84 2.94
C SER A 97 3.02 -30.53 3.17
N ALA A 98 4.35 -30.61 3.34
CA ALA A 98 5.23 -29.45 3.44
C ALA A 98 5.29 -28.58 2.15
N ILE A 99 4.77 -29.12 1.04
CA ILE A 99 4.63 -28.43 -0.25
C ILE A 99 3.15 -28.44 -0.62
N TYR A 100 2.65 -27.31 -1.11
CA TYR A 100 1.32 -27.18 -1.72
C TYR A 100 1.47 -26.57 -3.11
N THR A 101 0.82 -27.18 -4.10
CA THR A 101 0.74 -26.64 -5.46
C THR A 101 -0.74 -26.38 -5.79
N THR A 102 -1.05 -25.19 -6.29
CA THR A 102 -2.42 -24.84 -6.70
C THR A 102 -2.82 -25.61 -7.95
N GLN A 103 -4.11 -25.60 -8.27
CA GLN A 103 -4.55 -25.83 -9.66
C GLN A 103 -4.08 -24.65 -10.55
N ALA A 104 -4.29 -24.75 -11.86
CA ALA A 104 -4.05 -23.66 -12.80
C ALA A 104 -4.75 -22.38 -12.32
N THR A 105 -4.00 -21.28 -12.21
CA THR A 105 -4.48 -20.03 -11.60
C THR A 105 -5.13 -19.08 -12.60
N THR A 106 -5.98 -18.20 -12.12
CA THR A 106 -6.70 -17.15 -12.85
C THR A 106 -6.40 -15.78 -12.24
N LEU A 107 -6.68 -14.68 -12.96
CA LEU A 107 -6.48 -13.33 -12.40
C LEU A 107 -7.32 -13.08 -11.14
N ALA A 108 -8.44 -13.79 -10.96
CA ALA A 108 -9.28 -13.73 -9.76
C ALA A 108 -8.59 -14.35 -8.52
N ASP A 109 -7.68 -15.30 -8.70
CA ASP A 109 -6.88 -15.90 -7.63
C ASP A 109 -5.80 -14.94 -7.09
N SER A 110 -5.44 -13.89 -7.85
CA SER A 110 -4.46 -12.89 -7.42
C SER A 110 -4.90 -12.17 -6.15
N GLY A 111 -3.95 -11.93 -5.25
CA GLY A 111 -4.18 -11.38 -3.92
C GLY A 111 -4.70 -12.40 -2.90
N ASP A 112 -4.98 -13.66 -3.29
CA ASP A 112 -5.26 -14.70 -2.30
C ASP A 112 -4.06 -14.94 -1.40
N VAL A 113 -4.34 -15.24 -0.13
CA VAL A 113 -3.33 -15.39 0.91
C VAL A 113 -3.22 -16.84 1.33
N LEU A 114 -1.99 -17.36 1.25
CA LEU A 114 -1.64 -18.73 1.65
C LEU A 114 -0.87 -18.70 2.97
N SER A 115 -1.17 -19.64 3.85
CA SER A 115 -0.37 -19.96 5.04
C SER A 115 -0.44 -21.45 5.34
N VAL A 116 0.47 -21.94 6.19
CA VAL A 116 0.50 -23.34 6.62
C VAL A 116 0.63 -23.42 8.14
N VAL A 117 -0.16 -24.31 8.74
CA VAL A 117 -0.07 -24.69 10.14
C VAL A 117 0.68 -26.03 10.22
N VAL A 118 1.74 -26.09 11.03
CA VAL A 118 2.55 -27.29 11.27
C VAL A 118 2.44 -27.67 12.73
N ARG A 119 2.11 -28.93 13.01
CA ARG A 119 1.91 -29.44 14.38
C ARG A 119 2.60 -30.78 14.63
N ASN A 120 2.96 -31.00 15.88
CA ASN A 120 3.36 -32.29 16.45
C ASN A 120 2.88 -32.37 17.92
N ASP A 121 3.22 -33.45 18.62
CA ASP A 121 2.84 -33.65 20.02
C ASP A 121 3.43 -32.61 20.98
N GLY A 122 4.46 -31.87 20.57
CA GLY A 122 5.08 -30.80 21.35
C GLY A 122 4.46 -29.41 21.16
N GLY A 123 3.65 -29.20 20.10
CA GLY A 123 3.03 -27.91 19.84
C GLY A 123 2.67 -27.66 18.38
N THR A 124 2.34 -26.40 18.07
CA THR A 124 1.91 -25.94 16.75
C THR A 124 2.60 -24.63 16.40
N SER A 125 3.06 -24.50 15.15
CA SER A 125 3.55 -23.26 14.54
C SER A 125 2.71 -22.91 13.31
N THR A 126 2.47 -21.62 13.09
CA THR A 126 1.82 -21.08 11.89
C THR A 126 2.85 -20.28 11.09
N SER A 127 2.84 -20.43 9.77
CA SER A 127 3.75 -19.69 8.89
C SER A 127 3.39 -18.20 8.81
N ASP A 128 4.33 -17.42 8.29
CA ASP A 128 3.99 -16.12 7.71
C ASP A 128 2.95 -16.31 6.58
N ALA A 129 2.11 -15.29 6.40
CA ALA A 129 1.09 -15.26 5.36
C ALA A 129 1.65 -14.64 4.07
N VAL A 130 1.45 -15.29 2.92
CA VAL A 130 2.00 -14.84 1.63
C VAL A 130 0.94 -14.72 0.55
N ALA A 131 1.11 -13.76 -0.37
CA ALA A 131 0.20 -13.59 -1.50
C ALA A 131 0.50 -14.60 -2.62
N LEU A 132 -0.55 -14.97 -3.35
CA LEU A 132 -0.46 -15.39 -4.73
C LEU A 132 -0.61 -14.15 -5.63
N GLN A 133 0.34 -13.91 -6.53
CA GLN A 133 0.23 -12.92 -7.59
C GLN A 133 0.04 -13.65 -8.93
N VAL A 134 -1.02 -13.31 -9.67
CA VAL A 134 -1.28 -13.92 -10.98
C VAL A 134 -1.15 -12.85 -12.05
N GLU A 135 -0.13 -13.01 -12.89
CA GLU A 135 0.23 -12.09 -13.96
C GLU A 135 -0.53 -12.40 -15.25
N GLY A 136 -0.80 -11.34 -16.03
CA GLY A 136 -1.57 -11.40 -17.27
C GLY A 136 -2.22 -10.06 -17.59
N ILE A 137 -2.73 -9.92 -18.82
CA ILE A 137 -3.50 -8.76 -19.27
C ILE A 137 -4.91 -8.83 -18.67
N GLY A 138 -5.35 -7.77 -18.01
CA GLY A 138 -6.62 -7.69 -17.28
C GLY A 138 -6.51 -7.00 -15.93
N ALA A 139 -7.63 -6.95 -15.21
CA ALA A 139 -7.73 -6.46 -13.85
C ALA A 139 -7.53 -7.59 -12.83
N ARG A 140 -6.81 -7.30 -11.75
CA ARG A 140 -6.62 -8.21 -10.61
C ARG A 140 -6.51 -7.48 -9.29
N VAL A 141 -6.83 -8.15 -8.19
CA VAL A 141 -6.62 -7.57 -6.84
C VAL A 141 -5.12 -7.61 -6.51
N LEU A 142 -4.57 -6.44 -6.17
CA LEU A 142 -3.25 -6.32 -5.54
C LEU A 142 -3.39 -6.44 -4.01
N ALA A 143 -4.33 -5.67 -3.44
CA ALA A 143 -4.59 -5.63 -2.01
C ALA A 143 -6.04 -5.20 -1.70
N GLY A 144 -6.52 -5.58 -0.51
CA GLY A 144 -7.87 -5.27 -0.03
C GLY A 144 -8.84 -6.43 -0.21
N GLY A 145 -9.48 -6.85 0.89
CA GLY A 145 -10.51 -7.88 0.91
C GLY A 145 -11.87 -7.42 0.38
N ALA A 146 -12.91 -8.24 0.59
CA ALA A 146 -14.28 -7.73 0.59
C ALA A 146 -14.53 -6.88 1.85
N VAL A 147 -15.51 -5.97 1.80
CA VAL A 147 -15.92 -5.19 2.97
C VAL A 147 -16.74 -6.08 3.90
N GLU A 148 -16.05 -6.84 4.74
CA GLU A 148 -16.64 -7.50 5.91
C GLU A 148 -17.22 -6.45 6.87
N PRO A 149 -18.32 -6.73 7.59
CA PRO A 149 -19.09 -5.73 8.36
C PRO A 149 -18.36 -5.15 9.58
N THR A 150 -17.12 -5.57 9.86
CA THR A 150 -16.29 -4.94 10.87
C THR A 150 -15.69 -3.64 10.33
N ARG A 151 -15.48 -2.63 11.18
CA ARG A 151 -15.09 -1.26 10.77
C ARG A 151 -13.66 -0.90 11.17
N ALA A 152 -12.73 -1.86 11.14
CA ALA A 152 -11.35 -1.65 11.55
C ALA A 152 -10.40 -1.62 10.34
N GLN A 153 -9.38 -0.77 10.39
CA GLN A 153 -8.25 -0.87 9.47
C GLN A 153 -7.42 -2.12 9.78
N VAL A 154 -6.89 -2.80 8.76
CA VAL A 154 -6.02 -3.98 8.94
C VAL A 154 -4.84 -3.92 7.97
N ASP A 155 -3.62 -3.90 8.52
CA ASP A 155 -2.39 -4.22 7.79
C ASP A 155 -2.30 -5.74 7.57
N GLY A 156 -1.71 -6.15 6.46
CA GLY A 156 -1.74 -7.54 6.06
C GLY A 156 -1.31 -7.74 4.61
N VAL A 157 -1.61 -8.92 4.07
CA VAL A 157 -1.17 -9.33 2.74
C VAL A 157 -2.39 -9.54 1.84
N GLY A 158 -2.32 -9.06 0.59
CA GLY A 158 -3.34 -9.28 -0.43
C GLY A 158 -4.77 -8.96 0.05
N LYS A 159 -5.66 -9.94 -0.08
CA LYS A 159 -7.08 -9.87 0.31
C LYS A 159 -7.33 -9.90 1.83
N LEU A 160 -6.32 -10.15 2.67
CA LEU A 160 -6.45 -10.02 4.13
C LEU A 160 -6.13 -8.60 4.63
N ALA A 161 -5.49 -7.76 3.82
CA ALA A 161 -5.40 -6.33 4.11
C ALA A 161 -6.76 -5.66 3.97
N ARG A 162 -6.99 -4.56 4.71
CA ARG A 162 -8.25 -3.80 4.65
C ARG A 162 -8.03 -2.30 4.73
N PHE A 163 -8.77 -1.61 3.88
CA PHE A 163 -8.90 -0.15 3.84
C PHE A 163 -10.31 0.23 4.33
N LEU A 164 -10.47 1.33 5.06
CA LEU A 164 -11.80 1.82 5.44
C LEU A 164 -12.41 2.71 4.36
N ASN A 165 -11.61 3.58 3.75
CA ASN A 165 -11.99 4.31 2.55
C ASN A 165 -10.74 4.62 1.70
N ALA A 166 -10.43 3.71 0.78
CA ALA A 166 -9.28 3.78 -0.12
C ALA A 166 -9.41 4.99 -1.06
N GLY A 167 -8.64 6.03 -0.80
CA GLY A 167 -8.64 7.32 -1.49
C GLY A 167 -7.54 7.46 -2.54
N ALA A 168 -6.89 8.63 -2.58
CA ALA A 168 -5.82 8.95 -3.52
C ALA A 168 -4.66 7.93 -3.52
N LEU A 169 -4.04 7.77 -4.70
CA LEU A 169 -2.93 6.85 -4.96
C LEU A 169 -1.73 7.58 -5.56
N ALA A 170 -0.52 7.23 -5.12
CA ALA A 170 0.72 7.65 -5.77
C ALA A 170 1.74 6.51 -5.83
N ASN A 171 2.58 6.47 -6.86
CA ASN A 171 3.71 5.56 -6.93
C ASN A 171 4.91 6.15 -6.17
N ASP A 172 5.56 5.38 -5.30
CA ASP A 172 6.70 5.85 -4.50
C ASP A 172 8.04 5.88 -5.25
N GLY A 173 8.05 5.60 -6.55
CA GLY A 173 9.23 5.54 -7.41
C GLY A 173 10.08 4.27 -7.20
N ALA A 174 9.93 3.59 -6.07
CA ALA A 174 10.52 2.28 -5.77
C ALA A 174 9.56 1.12 -6.10
N GLY A 175 8.49 1.38 -6.86
CA GLY A 175 7.51 0.39 -7.30
C GLY A 175 6.42 0.06 -6.28
N ASN A 176 6.38 0.74 -5.13
CA ASN A 176 5.28 0.60 -4.18
C ASN A 176 4.24 1.69 -4.44
N LEU A 177 3.03 1.49 -3.90
CA LEU A 177 2.00 2.52 -3.88
C LEU A 177 1.90 3.12 -2.48
N LEU A 178 1.60 4.41 -2.45
CA LEU A 178 1.05 5.13 -1.31
C LEU A 178 -0.45 5.29 -1.54
N LEU A 179 -1.26 4.95 -0.54
CA LEU A 179 -2.71 5.10 -0.56
C LEU A 179 -3.14 5.94 0.63
N VAL A 180 -3.96 6.97 0.42
CA VAL A 180 -4.66 7.65 1.52
C VAL A 180 -5.87 6.82 1.94
N ASP A 181 -5.85 6.25 3.15
CA ASP A 181 -7.03 5.61 3.75
C ASP A 181 -7.75 6.64 4.61
N THR A 182 -8.66 7.38 3.97
CA THR A 182 -9.38 8.53 4.54
C THR A 182 -10.33 8.14 5.66
N GLY A 183 -10.71 6.86 5.77
CA GLY A 183 -11.58 6.37 6.85
C GLY A 183 -10.92 6.37 8.24
N VAL A 184 -9.59 6.45 8.30
CA VAL A 184 -8.82 6.64 9.55
C VAL A 184 -7.69 7.68 9.41
N ASN A 185 -7.68 8.46 8.33
CA ASN A 185 -6.69 9.50 8.03
C ASN A 185 -5.23 9.01 8.13
N SER A 186 -4.95 7.89 7.45
CA SER A 186 -3.62 7.28 7.40
C SER A 186 -3.08 7.20 5.98
N VAL A 187 -1.76 7.12 5.82
CA VAL A 187 -1.13 6.71 4.56
C VAL A 187 -0.72 5.25 4.68
N ARG A 188 -1.17 4.42 3.74
CA ARG A 188 -0.84 3.00 3.62
C ARG A 188 0.19 2.84 2.52
N LYS A 189 1.21 2.01 2.76
CA LYS A 189 2.16 1.57 1.74
C LYS A 189 1.81 0.17 1.27
N ILE A 190 1.71 -0.01 -0.04
CA ILE A 190 1.36 -1.28 -0.70
C ILE A 190 2.52 -1.70 -1.60
N THR A 191 3.12 -2.85 -1.32
CA THR A 191 4.23 -3.40 -2.12
C THR A 191 3.73 -4.08 -3.42
N PRO A 192 4.60 -4.32 -4.42
CA PRO A 192 4.28 -5.16 -5.58
C PRO A 192 3.77 -6.56 -5.23
N ALA A 193 4.15 -7.09 -4.05
CA ALA A 193 3.70 -8.38 -3.55
C ALA A 193 2.30 -8.34 -2.90
N GLY A 194 1.64 -7.17 -2.83
CA GLY A 194 0.35 -6.99 -2.18
C GLY A 194 0.41 -6.86 -0.65
N VAL A 195 1.60 -6.76 -0.06
CA VAL A 195 1.76 -6.48 1.38
C VAL A 195 1.41 -5.02 1.65
N VAL A 196 0.49 -4.79 2.59
CA VAL A 196 0.00 -3.49 3.05
C VAL A 196 0.50 -3.23 4.47
N SER A 197 1.09 -2.05 4.66
CA SER A 197 1.54 -1.54 5.95
C SER A 197 1.09 -0.10 6.16
N THR A 198 0.83 0.30 7.40
CA THR A 198 0.51 1.67 7.76
C THR A 198 1.81 2.46 7.82
N ALA A 199 2.04 3.28 6.79
CA ALA A 199 3.26 4.08 6.65
C ALA A 199 3.21 5.36 7.50
N ILE A 200 2.01 5.91 7.72
CA ILE A 200 1.80 7.08 8.58
C ILE A 200 0.44 6.96 9.27
N VAL A 201 0.42 7.10 10.59
CA VAL A 201 -0.80 7.12 11.42
C VAL A 201 -1.24 8.57 11.63
N GLY A 202 -2.49 8.89 11.34
CA GLY A 202 -3.10 10.13 11.82
C GLY A 202 -3.36 10.03 13.33
N GLY A 203 -2.74 10.90 14.14
CA GLY A 203 -3.06 10.96 15.57
C GLY A 203 -2.03 11.57 16.52
N THR A 204 -0.73 11.25 16.42
CA THR A 204 0.37 11.80 17.27
C THR A 204 1.73 11.15 16.91
N PRO A 205 2.90 11.78 17.20
CA PRO A 205 3.13 13.16 17.67
C PRO A 205 3.07 14.21 16.54
N ALA A 206 3.40 15.46 16.87
CA ALA A 206 3.01 16.65 16.10
C ALA A 206 3.88 16.99 14.86
N PRO A 207 3.32 17.69 13.86
CA PRO A 207 1.88 17.93 13.66
C PRO A 207 1.20 16.64 13.19
N ALA A 208 0.27 16.14 14.01
CA ALA A 208 -0.49 14.95 13.69
C ALA A 208 -1.36 15.22 12.45
N LEU A 209 -1.31 14.31 11.49
CA LEU A 209 -2.18 14.35 10.31
C LEU A 209 -3.63 14.12 10.76
N ARG A 210 -4.55 14.95 10.27
CA ARG A 210 -5.94 15.06 10.75
C ARG A 210 -6.96 14.66 9.70
N THR A 211 -6.96 15.33 8.55
CA THR A 211 -7.86 15.01 7.43
C THR A 211 -7.06 14.92 6.15
N LEU A 212 -6.56 13.72 5.85
CA LEU A 212 -5.76 13.49 4.65
C LEU A 212 -6.66 13.45 3.42
N ARG A 213 -6.24 14.18 2.38
CA ARG A 213 -6.98 14.29 1.12
C ARG A 213 -6.27 13.58 -0.01
N ASP A 214 -4.98 13.89 -0.17
CA ASP A 214 -4.19 13.50 -1.32
C ASP A 214 -2.71 13.29 -0.95
N VAL A 215 -1.96 12.56 -1.77
CA VAL A 215 -0.59 12.12 -1.54
C VAL A 215 0.26 12.18 -2.81
N ALA A 216 1.48 12.71 -2.70
CA ALA A 216 2.51 12.63 -3.74
C ALA A 216 3.80 12.02 -3.18
N ALA A 217 4.59 11.37 -4.03
CA ALA A 217 5.87 10.82 -3.64
C ALA A 217 6.99 11.87 -3.73
N GLY A 218 7.95 11.81 -2.81
CA GLY A 218 9.22 12.50 -2.92
C GLY A 218 10.36 11.53 -3.18
N ALA A 219 11.51 12.06 -3.58
CA ALA A 219 12.73 11.27 -3.68
C ALA A 219 13.12 10.66 -2.31
N ASN A 220 13.85 9.55 -2.34
CA ASN A 220 14.45 8.92 -1.15
C ASN A 220 13.45 8.57 -0.03
N GLY A 221 12.21 8.20 -0.37
CA GLY A 221 11.19 7.80 0.60
C GLY A 221 10.52 8.96 1.34
N VAL A 222 10.80 10.21 0.95
CA VAL A 222 9.98 11.38 1.33
C VAL A 222 8.57 11.22 0.77
N ARG A 223 7.58 11.73 1.48
CA ARG A 223 6.17 11.73 1.07
C ARG A 223 5.61 13.14 1.26
N TYR A 224 4.69 13.55 0.40
CA TYR A 224 3.95 14.79 0.55
C TYR A 224 2.47 14.49 0.65
N VAL A 225 1.74 15.18 1.53
CA VAL A 225 0.28 15.03 1.66
C VAL A 225 -0.40 16.37 1.80
N ILE A 226 -1.67 16.42 1.39
CA ILE A 226 -2.58 17.49 1.77
C ILE A 226 -3.34 17.06 3.03
N ASP A 227 -3.21 17.86 4.08
CA ASP A 227 -3.77 17.65 5.42
C ASP A 227 -4.67 18.84 5.79
N GLY A 228 -5.94 18.59 6.12
CA GLY A 228 -6.87 19.62 6.59
C GLY A 228 -6.99 19.69 8.12
N ALA A 229 -7.28 20.88 8.66
CA ALA A 229 -7.57 21.04 10.09
C ALA A 229 -8.97 20.54 10.45
N ASP A 230 -9.12 19.98 11.66
CA ASP A 230 -10.41 19.50 12.16
C ASP A 230 -11.44 20.64 12.24
N GLY A 231 -12.63 20.40 11.69
CA GLY A 231 -13.73 21.37 11.70
C GLY A 231 -13.48 22.66 10.90
N SER A 232 -12.43 22.70 10.07
CA SER A 232 -12.01 23.91 9.34
C SER A 232 -11.81 23.63 7.83
N PRO A 233 -12.07 24.60 6.93
CA PRO A 233 -11.67 24.49 5.53
C PRO A 233 -10.16 24.63 5.31
N SER A 234 -9.39 25.05 6.33
CA SER A 234 -7.94 25.23 6.23
C SER A 234 -7.22 23.91 5.92
N THR A 235 -6.28 23.98 4.99
CA THR A 235 -5.46 22.84 4.54
C THR A 235 -4.00 23.24 4.48
N PHE A 236 -3.13 22.24 4.56
CA PHE A 236 -1.69 22.41 4.61
C PHE A 236 -1.02 21.37 3.71
N VAL A 237 0.05 21.76 3.04
CA VAL A 237 0.98 20.82 2.44
C VAL A 237 1.94 20.35 3.52
N ARG A 238 1.98 19.04 3.79
CA ARG A 238 2.92 18.43 4.72
C ARG A 238 3.96 17.63 3.95
N LYS A 239 5.22 17.77 4.34
CA LYS A 239 6.31 16.85 4.01
C LYS A 239 6.46 15.85 5.14
N ILE A 240 6.56 14.57 4.82
CA ILE A 240 6.95 13.50 5.73
C ILE A 240 8.30 12.94 5.27
N GLY A 241 9.31 13.02 6.14
CA GLY A 241 10.63 12.45 5.90
C GLY A 241 10.60 10.93 5.81
N ALA A 242 11.70 10.34 5.34
CA ALA A 242 11.86 8.88 5.28
C ALA A 242 11.79 8.22 6.67
N ASP A 243 12.26 8.96 7.68
CA ASP A 243 12.19 8.69 9.13
C ASP A 243 10.78 8.87 9.75
N GLY A 244 9.82 9.40 8.99
CA GLY A 244 8.47 9.71 9.47
C GLY A 244 8.30 11.11 10.06
N ALA A 245 9.34 11.95 10.12
CA ALA A 245 9.24 13.30 10.66
C ALA A 245 8.34 14.19 9.77
N VAL A 246 7.39 14.90 10.37
CA VAL A 246 6.40 15.72 9.64
C VAL A 246 6.73 17.22 9.75
N SER A 247 6.75 17.93 8.62
CA SER A 247 6.89 19.39 8.56
C SER A 247 5.87 20.01 7.59
N THR A 248 5.50 21.28 7.78
CA THR A 248 4.72 22.04 6.79
C THR A 248 5.63 22.51 5.66
N ILE A 249 5.11 22.58 4.43
CA ILE A 249 5.71 23.35 3.33
C ILE A 249 4.96 24.66 3.23
N GLU A 250 5.66 25.75 3.53
CA GLU A 250 5.15 27.11 3.30
C GLU A 250 5.32 27.46 1.82
N LEU A 251 4.21 27.72 1.12
CA LEU A 251 4.23 28.12 -0.30
C LEU A 251 4.35 29.64 -0.50
N GLY A 252 4.22 30.42 0.58
CA GLY A 252 4.32 31.88 0.58
C GLY A 252 3.22 32.58 -0.22
N PRO A 253 3.22 33.93 -0.25
CA PRO A 253 2.45 34.70 -1.20
C PRO A 253 3.12 34.63 -2.58
N THR A 254 2.37 34.21 -3.59
CA THR A 254 2.79 34.15 -4.99
C THR A 254 2.08 35.20 -5.84
N SER A 255 2.60 35.49 -7.04
CA SER A 255 1.93 36.41 -7.97
C SER A 255 0.50 35.95 -8.23
N GLY A 256 -0.48 36.80 -7.93
CA GLY A 256 -1.89 36.48 -8.06
C GLY A 256 -2.58 35.96 -6.79
N ASP A 257 -1.86 35.75 -5.70
CA ASP A 257 -2.49 35.64 -4.39
C ASP A 257 -3.06 37.00 -3.97
N PRO A 258 -4.25 37.03 -3.34
CA PRO A 258 -4.78 38.27 -2.77
C PRO A 258 -3.85 38.78 -1.66
N THR A 259 -3.74 40.11 -1.53
CA THR A 259 -2.85 40.79 -0.57
C THR A 259 -3.62 41.75 0.34
N GLY A 260 -3.41 41.68 1.66
CA GLY A 260 -4.09 42.54 2.63
C GLY A 260 -4.46 41.83 3.95
N THR A 261 -5.22 42.52 4.79
CA THR A 261 -5.85 41.96 6.01
C THR A 261 -7.20 41.31 5.66
N ASN A 262 -7.61 40.29 6.41
CA ASN A 262 -8.84 39.50 6.16
C ASN A 262 -8.82 38.82 4.79
N ILE A 263 -7.89 37.86 4.65
CA ILE A 263 -7.79 37.01 3.48
C ILE A 263 -7.82 35.57 3.96
N ALA A 264 -8.85 34.83 3.55
CA ALA A 264 -8.91 33.39 3.72
C ALA A 264 -7.64 32.72 3.13
N PRO A 265 -6.94 31.86 3.88
CA PRO A 265 -5.76 31.15 3.37
C PRO A 265 -6.15 30.21 2.21
N PRO A 266 -5.20 29.89 1.30
CA PRO A 266 -5.44 28.99 0.18
C PRO A 266 -5.97 27.63 0.67
N VAL A 267 -6.95 27.08 -0.06
CA VAL A 267 -7.41 25.71 0.16
C VAL A 267 -6.70 24.81 -0.86
N PHE A 268 -5.73 24.04 -0.40
CA PHE A 268 -5.03 23.02 -1.18
C PHE A 268 -5.96 21.83 -1.44
N THR A 269 -6.02 21.39 -2.70
CA THR A 269 -6.99 20.38 -3.13
C THR A 269 -6.37 19.13 -3.72
N ALA A 270 -5.29 19.25 -4.50
CA ALA A 270 -4.58 18.15 -5.14
C ALA A 270 -3.06 18.38 -5.19
N ILE A 271 -2.28 17.30 -5.20
CA ILE A 271 -0.82 17.32 -5.13
C ILE A 271 -0.19 16.22 -6.01
N ALA A 272 0.79 16.60 -6.83
CA ALA A 272 1.51 15.67 -7.69
C ALA A 272 3.01 15.96 -7.68
N SER A 273 3.81 14.98 -8.06
CA SER A 273 5.27 15.07 -8.12
C SER A 273 5.79 14.64 -9.50
N ASP A 274 6.81 15.32 -10.03
CA ASP A 274 7.52 14.85 -11.22
C ASP A 274 8.76 14.00 -10.88
N VAL A 275 9.30 13.33 -11.89
CA VAL A 275 10.50 12.48 -11.78
C VAL A 275 11.78 13.25 -11.45
N ALA A 276 11.77 14.59 -11.54
CA ALA A 276 12.87 15.45 -11.10
C ALA A 276 12.73 15.89 -9.63
N GLY A 277 11.68 15.44 -8.94
CA GLY A 277 11.43 15.77 -7.54
C GLY A 277 10.74 17.11 -7.31
N ASN A 278 10.25 17.77 -8.36
CA ASN A 278 9.44 18.98 -8.19
C ASN A 278 8.03 18.61 -7.73
N LEU A 279 7.46 19.43 -6.85
CA LEU A 279 6.12 19.26 -6.30
C LEU A 279 5.15 20.23 -6.99
N TYR A 280 3.96 19.76 -7.34
CA TYR A 280 2.91 20.54 -7.97
C TYR A 280 1.71 20.52 -7.02
N VAL A 281 1.27 21.69 -6.56
CA VAL A 281 0.21 21.84 -5.56
C VAL A 281 -0.91 22.70 -6.13
N ALA A 282 -2.10 22.13 -6.27
CA ALA A 282 -3.30 22.86 -6.62
C ALA A 282 -3.90 23.56 -5.41
N SER A 283 -4.39 24.78 -5.59
CA SER A 283 -5.17 25.49 -4.57
C SER A 283 -6.31 26.30 -5.15
N GLU A 284 -7.41 26.39 -4.41
CA GLU A 284 -8.40 27.44 -4.55
C GLU A 284 -7.95 28.69 -3.77
N VAL A 285 -8.03 29.86 -4.41
CA VAL A 285 -7.72 31.18 -3.82
C VAL A 285 -8.83 32.18 -4.11
N THR A 286 -9.03 33.14 -3.21
CA THR A 286 -9.97 34.26 -3.42
C THR A 286 -9.49 35.15 -4.57
N ARG A 287 -10.41 35.66 -5.40
CA ARG A 287 -10.06 36.63 -6.45
C ARG A 287 -9.67 37.98 -5.82
N PRO A 288 -8.61 38.66 -6.31
CA PRO A 288 -8.28 39.99 -5.84
C PRO A 288 -9.44 40.99 -6.05
N GLY A 289 -9.83 41.70 -4.99
CA GLY A 289 -10.85 42.75 -5.05
C GLY A 289 -12.31 42.29 -4.91
N GLU A 290 -12.59 40.99 -4.82
CA GLU A 290 -13.95 40.46 -4.58
C GLU A 290 -14.23 40.29 -3.07
N PRO A 291 -15.48 40.49 -2.59
CA PRO A 291 -15.83 40.27 -1.18
C PRO A 291 -15.66 38.80 -0.74
N GLU A 292 -15.35 38.57 0.54
CA GLU A 292 -15.34 37.24 1.12
C GLU A 292 -16.75 36.62 1.13
N CYS A 293 -17.06 35.74 0.17
CA CYS A 293 -18.21 34.85 0.24
C CYS A 293 -17.83 33.42 -0.11
N SER A 294 -18.25 32.47 0.74
CA SER A 294 -17.84 31.07 0.73
C SER A 294 -18.18 30.28 -0.54
N SER A 295 -19.07 30.82 -1.39
CA SER A 295 -19.57 30.20 -2.61
C SER A 295 -19.30 31.01 -3.89
N CYS A 296 -18.72 32.21 -3.82
CA CYS A 296 -18.53 33.06 -5.00
C CYS A 296 -17.13 32.94 -5.60
N PHE A 297 -17.03 32.29 -6.75
CA PHE A 297 -16.01 32.54 -7.77
C PHE A 297 -14.54 32.48 -7.30
N LYS A 298 -14.13 31.38 -6.65
CA LYS A 298 -12.71 31.13 -6.40
C LYS A 298 -11.92 31.03 -7.72
N ARG A 299 -10.65 31.42 -7.69
CA ARG A 299 -9.65 31.14 -8.72
C ARG A 299 -8.96 29.82 -8.35
N ALA A 300 -8.68 28.97 -9.31
CA ALA A 300 -7.83 27.81 -9.09
C ALA A 300 -6.48 27.99 -9.76
N ILE A 301 -5.42 27.67 -9.05
CA ILE A 301 -4.02 27.78 -9.50
C ILE A 301 -3.25 26.52 -9.13
N VAL A 302 -2.19 26.22 -9.88
CA VAL A 302 -1.17 25.23 -9.48
C VAL A 302 0.15 25.93 -9.28
N ARG A 303 0.74 25.75 -8.09
CA ARG A 303 2.12 26.16 -7.79
C ARG A 303 3.05 24.98 -7.99
N LYS A 304 4.17 25.22 -8.66
CA LYS A 304 5.32 24.33 -8.68
C LYS A 304 6.30 24.77 -7.58
N VAL A 305 6.70 23.84 -6.72
CA VAL A 305 7.85 23.95 -5.83
C VAL A 305 8.99 23.19 -6.49
N ALA A 306 10.04 23.89 -6.88
CA ALA A 306 11.24 23.28 -7.44
C ALA A 306 12.11 22.64 -6.34
N ALA A 307 13.04 21.77 -6.74
CA ALA A 307 13.90 21.03 -5.81
C ALA A 307 14.81 21.92 -4.92
N ASP A 308 15.04 23.17 -5.33
CA ASP A 308 15.75 24.21 -4.57
C ASP A 308 14.86 24.96 -3.56
N GLY A 309 13.55 24.68 -3.56
CA GLY A 309 12.53 25.37 -2.76
C GLY A 309 11.85 26.56 -3.45
N THR A 310 12.24 26.92 -4.68
CA THR A 310 11.64 28.03 -5.43
C THR A 310 10.18 27.73 -5.76
N VAL A 311 9.26 28.63 -5.41
CA VAL A 311 7.82 28.49 -5.67
C VAL A 311 7.38 29.39 -6.84
N THR A 312 6.73 28.80 -7.85
CA THR A 312 6.23 29.52 -9.04
C THR A 312 4.82 29.08 -9.39
N THR A 313 3.92 29.99 -9.75
CA THR A 313 2.63 29.64 -10.35
C THR A 313 2.86 29.14 -11.78
N VAL A 314 2.36 27.93 -12.10
CA VAL A 314 2.56 27.28 -13.41
C VAL A 314 1.27 27.05 -14.18
N PHE A 315 0.12 27.12 -13.52
CA PHE A 315 -1.20 27.01 -14.16
C PHE A 315 -2.20 27.90 -13.42
N GLU A 316 -3.07 28.56 -14.17
CA GLU A 316 -4.14 29.40 -13.64
C GLU A 316 -5.44 29.19 -14.41
N ASN A 317 -6.54 29.08 -13.69
CA ASN A 317 -7.88 28.94 -14.26
C ASN A 317 -8.73 30.15 -13.87
N LEU A 318 -8.64 31.21 -14.66
CA LEU A 318 -9.44 32.43 -14.54
C LEU A 318 -10.83 32.24 -15.17
N GLY A 319 -11.53 31.16 -14.79
CA GLY A 319 -12.86 30.84 -15.33
C GLY A 319 -13.83 32.04 -15.23
N PRO A 320 -14.83 32.14 -16.13
CA PRO A 320 -15.79 33.25 -16.11
C PRO A 320 -16.42 33.41 -14.73
N HIS A 321 -16.85 34.64 -14.38
CA HIS A 321 -17.41 35.03 -13.06
C HIS A 321 -18.73 34.31 -12.67
N SER A 322 -19.02 33.14 -13.22
CA SER A 322 -20.24 32.37 -13.05
C SER A 322 -20.04 30.86 -12.88
N ALA A 323 -18.79 30.37 -12.95
CA ALA A 323 -18.48 28.94 -12.81
C ALA A 323 -17.40 28.70 -11.74
N SER A 324 -17.45 27.53 -11.09
CA SER A 324 -16.31 27.05 -10.32
C SER A 324 -15.16 26.65 -11.25
N ALA A 325 -14.02 26.36 -10.63
CA ALA A 325 -12.78 25.97 -11.27
C ALA A 325 -11.98 24.99 -10.40
N THR A 326 -12.63 24.40 -9.38
CA THR A 326 -12.01 23.54 -8.37
C THR A 326 -11.19 22.44 -9.04
N ILE A 327 -9.88 22.45 -8.80
CA ILE A 327 -8.99 21.37 -9.23
C ILE A 327 -9.13 20.23 -8.24
N THR A 328 -9.50 19.04 -8.71
CA THR A 328 -9.71 17.86 -7.85
C THR A 328 -8.58 16.84 -7.91
N ASP A 329 -7.76 16.87 -8.97
CA ASP A 329 -6.61 15.97 -9.13
C ASP A 329 -5.55 16.56 -10.08
N LEU A 330 -4.30 16.10 -9.97
CA LEU A 330 -3.15 16.51 -10.77
C LEU A 330 -2.34 15.29 -11.24
N ALA A 331 -1.88 15.31 -12.49
CA ALA A 331 -0.89 14.35 -12.98
C ALA A 331 0.24 15.07 -13.73
N VAL A 332 1.48 14.59 -13.60
CA VAL A 332 2.65 15.21 -14.25
C VAL A 332 3.43 14.16 -15.04
N GLY A 333 3.55 14.37 -16.35
CA GLY A 333 4.29 13.48 -17.23
C GLY A 333 5.81 13.54 -16.98
N LYS A 334 6.55 12.51 -17.42
CA LYS A 334 8.02 12.43 -17.27
C LYS A 334 8.80 13.63 -17.85
N ASN A 335 8.17 14.41 -18.74
CA ASN A 335 8.69 15.61 -19.37
C ASN A 335 8.27 16.91 -18.66
N GLY A 336 7.67 16.83 -17.46
CA GLY A 336 7.14 17.98 -16.73
C GLY A 336 5.80 18.51 -17.25
N LYS A 337 5.16 17.85 -18.23
CA LYS A 337 3.84 18.24 -18.75
C LYS A 337 2.78 18.04 -17.67
N LEU A 338 2.18 19.14 -17.24
CA LEU A 338 1.13 19.18 -16.24
C LEU A 338 -0.23 18.88 -16.88
N TYR A 339 -0.97 17.98 -16.23
CA TYR A 339 -2.37 17.69 -16.47
C TYR A 339 -3.17 18.06 -15.21
N VAL A 340 -4.28 18.74 -15.41
CA VAL A 340 -5.12 19.29 -14.34
C VAL A 340 -6.54 18.78 -14.53
N LEU A 341 -7.10 18.13 -13.52
CA LEU A 341 -8.52 17.79 -13.49
C LEU A 341 -9.27 18.88 -12.73
N ASP A 342 -10.20 19.58 -13.40
CA ASP A 342 -11.14 20.51 -12.78
C ASP A 342 -12.60 20.07 -12.93
N ASP A 343 -13.49 20.84 -12.31
CA ASP A 343 -14.95 20.69 -12.38
C ASP A 343 -15.57 20.79 -13.79
N ARG A 344 -14.78 21.09 -14.82
CA ARG A 344 -15.17 21.12 -16.24
C ARG A 344 -14.46 20.04 -17.07
N GLY A 345 -13.43 19.38 -16.54
CA GLY A 345 -12.77 18.23 -17.15
C GLY A 345 -11.25 18.28 -17.06
N ILE A 346 -10.59 17.63 -18.01
CA ILE A 346 -9.13 17.49 -18.07
C ILE A 346 -8.54 18.64 -18.90
N ARG A 347 -7.53 19.31 -18.36
CA ARG A 347 -6.75 20.37 -19.01
C ARG A 347 -5.27 20.03 -19.06
N THR A 348 -4.58 20.73 -19.94
CA THR A 348 -3.12 20.86 -19.96
C THR A 348 -2.75 22.29 -20.36
N LEU A 349 -1.46 22.60 -20.41
CA LEU A 349 -0.93 23.82 -20.99
C LEU A 349 -0.52 23.57 -22.44
N ASP A 350 -0.73 24.53 -23.32
CA ASP A 350 -0.13 24.55 -24.65
C ASP A 350 1.32 25.06 -24.63
N ALA A 351 1.94 25.19 -25.81
CA ALA A 351 3.32 25.66 -25.94
C ALA A 351 3.53 27.13 -25.54
N ALA A 352 2.47 27.93 -25.43
CA ALA A 352 2.50 29.31 -24.96
C ALA A 352 2.19 29.43 -23.45
N GLY A 353 1.91 28.32 -22.76
CA GLY A 353 1.52 28.30 -21.35
C GLY A 353 0.03 28.64 -21.14
N VAL A 354 -0.81 28.53 -22.17
CA VAL A 354 -2.25 28.77 -22.06
C VAL A 354 -2.98 27.46 -21.73
N ALA A 355 -3.94 27.52 -20.81
CA ALA A 355 -4.74 26.37 -20.41
C ALA A 355 -5.71 25.93 -21.52
N VAL A 356 -5.56 24.70 -22.01
CA VAL A 356 -6.42 24.08 -23.03
C VAL A 356 -7.13 22.83 -22.49
N THR A 357 -8.38 22.64 -22.87
CA THR A 357 -9.18 21.46 -22.50
C THR A 357 -8.83 20.27 -23.40
N LEU A 358 -8.43 19.15 -22.81
CA LEU A 358 -8.21 17.87 -23.51
C LEU A 358 -9.51 17.05 -23.60
N ARG A 359 -10.35 17.13 -22.56
CA ARG A 359 -11.64 16.45 -22.48
C ARG A 359 -12.53 17.16 -21.47
N ASP A 360 -13.78 17.42 -21.84
CA ASP A 360 -14.79 17.89 -20.89
C ASP A 360 -15.43 16.75 -20.08
N ASN A 361 -16.17 17.11 -19.04
CA ASN A 361 -16.92 16.17 -18.21
C ASN A 361 -18.38 15.96 -18.65
N THR A 362 -18.81 16.40 -19.84
CA THR A 362 -20.23 16.34 -20.25
C THR A 362 -20.73 14.92 -20.48
N GLN A 363 -19.85 13.99 -20.86
CA GLN A 363 -20.17 12.58 -21.09
C GLN A 363 -20.00 11.70 -19.84
N ALA A 364 -19.03 11.99 -18.98
CA ALA A 364 -18.92 11.34 -17.67
C ALA A 364 -18.24 12.26 -16.67
N PHE A 365 -18.63 12.16 -15.40
CA PHE A 365 -17.83 12.75 -14.32
C PHE A 365 -16.48 12.05 -14.28
N ILE A 366 -15.40 12.82 -14.20
CA ILE A 366 -14.03 12.32 -14.11
C ILE A 366 -13.58 12.51 -12.66
N THR A 367 -13.00 11.48 -12.05
CA THR A 367 -12.72 11.46 -10.60
C THR A 367 -11.25 11.54 -10.25
N ALA A 368 -10.40 10.92 -11.06
CA ALA A 368 -8.95 10.93 -10.91
C ALA A 368 -8.27 10.82 -12.28
N ILE A 369 -7.01 11.21 -12.36
CA ILE A 369 -6.13 11.17 -13.52
C ILE A 369 -4.76 10.60 -13.16
N ALA A 370 -4.14 9.86 -14.08
CA ALA A 370 -2.75 9.43 -13.96
C ALA A 370 -2.09 9.39 -15.33
N VAL A 371 -0.78 9.56 -15.41
CA VAL A 371 -0.04 9.54 -16.68
C VAL A 371 1.09 8.51 -16.63
N ASP A 372 1.27 7.73 -17.70
CA ASP A 372 2.34 6.74 -17.77
C ASP A 372 3.67 7.33 -18.27
N THR A 373 4.72 6.50 -18.24
CA THR A 373 6.06 6.83 -18.76
C THR A 373 6.10 7.01 -20.29
N SER A 374 5.02 6.68 -21.02
CA SER A 374 4.88 6.93 -22.45
C SER A 374 4.12 8.23 -22.78
N GLY A 375 3.53 8.89 -21.77
CA GLY A 375 2.72 10.10 -21.93
C GLY A 375 1.25 9.83 -22.23
N ASN A 376 0.77 8.59 -22.08
CA ASN A 376 -0.66 8.31 -22.10
C ASN A 376 -1.29 8.77 -20.79
N LEU A 377 -2.35 9.57 -20.87
CA LEU A 377 -3.14 9.99 -19.73
C LEU A 377 -4.32 9.02 -19.54
N PHE A 378 -4.43 8.44 -18.37
CA PHE A 378 -5.56 7.65 -17.92
C PHE A 378 -6.46 8.47 -17.00
N PHE A 379 -7.76 8.17 -17.02
CA PHE A 379 -8.74 8.84 -16.16
C PHE A 379 -9.88 7.90 -15.78
N SER A 380 -10.36 7.97 -14.55
CA SER A 380 -11.47 7.17 -14.04
C SER A 380 -12.78 7.93 -14.17
N THR A 381 -13.88 7.22 -14.43
CA THR A 381 -15.19 7.84 -14.66
C THR A 381 -16.29 7.34 -13.74
N GLU A 382 -17.15 8.25 -13.31
CA GLU A 382 -18.38 7.97 -12.59
C GLU A 382 -19.61 8.12 -13.51
N PRO A 383 -20.61 7.22 -13.39
CA PRO A 383 -21.85 7.35 -14.15
C PRO A 383 -22.63 8.61 -13.78
N PHE A 384 -23.12 9.32 -14.79
CA PHE A 384 -24.06 10.43 -14.59
C PHE A 384 -25.39 9.94 -14.00
N SER A 385 -25.78 10.48 -12.85
CA SER A 385 -27.15 10.32 -12.36
C SER A 385 -28.12 11.13 -13.23
N GLY A 386 -28.94 10.46 -14.04
CA GLY A 386 -30.06 11.07 -14.76
C GLY A 386 -29.71 11.84 -16.04
N ARG A 387 -28.52 11.65 -16.63
CA ARG A 387 -28.22 12.10 -18.00
C ARG A 387 -27.82 10.92 -18.87
N GLN A 388 -28.24 10.92 -20.14
CA GLN A 388 -27.78 9.96 -21.13
C GLN A 388 -26.30 10.23 -21.43
N SER A 389 -25.50 9.17 -21.40
CA SER A 389 -24.06 9.19 -21.68
C SER A 389 -23.75 8.20 -22.80
N HIS A 390 -22.83 8.57 -23.70
CA HIS A 390 -22.23 7.63 -24.66
C HIS A 390 -20.93 7.00 -24.13
N TRP A 391 -20.52 7.33 -22.91
CA TRP A 391 -19.35 6.80 -22.24
C TRP A 391 -19.74 5.68 -21.26
N PRO A 392 -19.05 4.51 -21.26
CA PRO A 392 -19.39 3.42 -20.36
C PRO A 392 -19.23 3.77 -18.87
N ALA A 393 -20.16 3.31 -18.04
CA ALA A 393 -20.16 3.60 -16.60
C ALA A 393 -19.00 2.91 -15.89
N GLY A 394 -18.28 3.62 -15.00
CA GLY A 394 -17.19 3.05 -14.21
C GLY A 394 -15.91 2.73 -15.02
N ALA A 395 -15.88 3.06 -16.31
CA ALA A 395 -14.76 2.75 -17.17
C ALA A 395 -13.54 3.64 -16.91
N ILE A 396 -12.36 3.08 -17.22
CA ILE A 396 -11.12 3.82 -17.34
C ILE A 396 -10.99 4.29 -18.78
N GLY A 397 -10.82 5.60 -18.97
CA GLY A 397 -10.46 6.18 -20.25
C GLY A 397 -8.96 6.37 -20.41
N LYS A 398 -8.53 6.48 -21.67
CA LYS A 398 -7.16 6.79 -22.08
C LYS A 398 -7.19 7.91 -23.12
N ILE A 399 -6.38 8.94 -22.92
CA ILE A 399 -5.94 9.87 -23.97
C ILE A 399 -4.49 9.49 -24.26
N ALA A 400 -4.25 8.89 -25.43
CA ALA A 400 -2.91 8.50 -25.83
C ALA A 400 -2.00 9.72 -26.07
N ALA A 401 -0.69 9.52 -26.16
CA ALA A 401 0.28 10.60 -26.34
C ALA A 401 0.07 11.44 -27.63
N ASP A 402 -0.59 10.87 -28.64
CA ASP A 402 -1.03 11.52 -29.88
C ASP A 402 -2.37 12.29 -29.75
N GLY A 403 -2.99 12.29 -28.57
CA GLY A 403 -4.29 12.88 -28.30
C GLY A 403 -5.49 11.95 -28.54
N LYS A 404 -5.29 10.72 -29.02
CA LYS A 404 -6.40 9.80 -29.33
C LYS A 404 -7.09 9.33 -28.06
N LEU A 405 -8.40 9.60 -27.97
CA LEU A 405 -9.27 9.16 -26.89
C LEU A 405 -9.78 7.72 -27.13
N SER A 406 -9.71 6.87 -26.11
CA SER A 406 -10.31 5.54 -26.11
C SER A 406 -10.76 5.10 -24.70
N VAL A 407 -11.57 4.05 -24.62
CA VAL A 407 -11.76 3.28 -23.38
C VAL A 407 -10.56 2.34 -23.22
N ALA A 408 -10.03 2.22 -22.01
CA ALA A 408 -8.87 1.38 -21.67
C ALA A 408 -9.29 0.10 -20.93
N ALA A 409 -10.26 0.21 -20.03
CA ALA A 409 -10.90 -0.90 -19.34
C ALA A 409 -12.36 -0.53 -19.05
N ASP A 410 -13.28 -1.46 -19.26
CA ASP A 410 -14.72 -1.28 -19.01
C ASP A 410 -15.23 -2.44 -18.15
N PRO A 411 -15.65 -2.20 -16.89
CA PRO A 411 -16.18 -3.26 -16.04
C PRO A 411 -17.56 -3.77 -16.47
N ASN A 412 -18.27 -3.01 -17.31
CA ASN A 412 -19.59 -3.37 -17.85
C ASN A 412 -19.52 -3.78 -19.32
N GLY A 413 -18.31 -3.90 -19.87
CA GLY A 413 -18.07 -4.25 -21.27
C GLY A 413 -18.11 -5.75 -21.55
N SER A 414 -17.73 -6.12 -22.76
CA SER A 414 -17.63 -7.51 -23.23
C SER A 414 -16.21 -8.08 -23.19
N ASP A 415 -15.31 -7.47 -22.42
CA ASP A 415 -13.91 -7.91 -22.32
C ASP A 415 -13.72 -8.56 -20.95
N ASP A 416 -13.84 -9.89 -20.92
CA ASP A 416 -13.78 -10.74 -19.72
C ASP A 416 -12.51 -10.55 -18.87
N ARG A 417 -11.48 -9.87 -19.39
CA ARG A 417 -10.28 -9.47 -18.64
C ARG A 417 -10.54 -8.31 -17.67
N PHE A 418 -11.62 -7.56 -17.86
CA PHE A 418 -12.01 -6.38 -17.09
C PHE A 418 -13.47 -6.44 -16.59
N THR A 419 -14.36 -7.14 -17.30
CA THR A 419 -15.74 -7.43 -16.88
C THR A 419 -15.76 -8.25 -15.58
N GLY A 420 -16.67 -7.94 -14.64
CA GLY A 420 -16.74 -8.66 -13.36
C GLY A 420 -15.59 -8.37 -12.40
N ALA A 421 -14.68 -7.45 -12.75
CA ALA A 421 -13.61 -7.01 -11.86
C ALA A 421 -14.22 -6.27 -10.66
N ALA A 422 -14.47 -7.02 -9.57
CA ALA A 422 -15.25 -6.66 -8.39
C ALA A 422 -14.68 -5.51 -7.50
N GLY A 423 -13.99 -4.56 -8.11
CA GLY A 423 -13.66 -3.25 -7.54
C GLY A 423 -13.95 -2.08 -8.49
N LEU A 424 -14.08 -2.28 -9.81
CA LEU A 424 -14.42 -1.21 -10.77
C LEU A 424 -15.94 -0.96 -10.89
N GLU A 425 -16.76 -1.96 -10.58
CA GLU A 425 -18.21 -1.83 -10.56
C GLU A 425 -18.70 -0.94 -9.40
N LYS A 426 -19.87 -0.32 -9.57
CA LYS A 426 -20.56 0.41 -8.49
C LYS A 426 -21.23 -0.59 -7.54
N PRO A 427 -20.87 -0.66 -6.24
CA PRO A 427 -21.58 -1.54 -5.31
C PRO A 427 -23.02 -1.09 -5.12
N ALA A 428 -23.95 -2.04 -5.08
CA ALA A 428 -25.31 -1.76 -4.67
C ALA A 428 -25.34 -1.29 -3.20
N GLY A 429 -26.05 -0.20 -2.93
CA GLY A 429 -26.32 0.27 -1.56
C GLY A 429 -25.28 1.21 -0.91
N LEU A 430 -24.16 1.54 -1.57
CA LEU A 430 -23.21 2.55 -1.08
C LEU A 430 -23.40 3.90 -1.79
N ALA A 431 -23.47 4.99 -1.02
CA ALA A 431 -23.65 6.35 -1.53
C ALA A 431 -22.43 6.91 -2.29
N THR A 432 -21.24 6.32 -2.08
CA THR A 432 -19.97 6.76 -2.68
C THR A 432 -19.14 5.57 -3.17
N GLY A 433 -19.69 4.79 -4.09
CA GLY A 433 -18.91 3.81 -4.89
C GLY A 433 -18.06 4.52 -5.94
N LYS A 434 -17.00 5.20 -5.49
CA LYS A 434 -16.12 6.03 -6.30
C LYS A 434 -14.80 5.30 -6.58
N ALA A 435 -14.31 5.37 -7.82
CA ALA A 435 -12.88 5.16 -8.08
C ALA A 435 -12.16 6.46 -7.71
N VAL A 436 -11.35 6.43 -6.64
CA VAL A 436 -10.92 7.66 -5.96
C VAL A 436 -9.52 8.11 -6.35
N GLY A 437 -8.64 7.18 -6.72
CA GLY A 437 -7.26 7.47 -7.09
C GLY A 437 -6.79 6.57 -8.23
N LEU A 438 -5.91 7.13 -9.06
CA LEU A 438 -5.19 6.42 -10.11
C LEU A 438 -3.69 6.62 -9.93
N ALA A 439 -2.91 5.57 -10.22
CA ALA A 439 -1.46 5.67 -10.32
C ALA A 439 -0.94 4.73 -11.40
N THR A 440 0.23 5.01 -11.95
CA THR A 440 0.92 4.16 -12.93
C THR A 440 2.23 3.62 -12.34
N ASP A 441 2.75 2.50 -12.86
CA ASP A 441 4.14 2.11 -12.65
C ASP A 441 5.02 2.35 -13.89
N ALA A 442 6.34 2.18 -13.71
CA ALA A 442 7.30 2.33 -14.79
C ALA A 442 7.15 1.30 -15.92
N ALA A 443 6.45 0.18 -15.66
CA ALA A 443 6.11 -0.84 -16.65
C ALA A 443 4.80 -0.55 -17.40
N GLY A 444 4.10 0.55 -17.06
CA GLY A 444 2.85 0.97 -17.70
C GLY A 444 1.60 0.28 -17.15
N ALA A 445 1.69 -0.44 -16.03
CA ALA A 445 0.50 -0.95 -15.37
C ALA A 445 -0.23 0.20 -14.66
N LEU A 446 -1.56 0.15 -14.69
CA LEU A 446 -2.44 1.11 -14.03
C LEU A 446 -2.93 0.54 -12.70
N TYR A 447 -3.02 1.38 -11.69
CA TYR A 447 -3.55 1.05 -10.38
C TYR A 447 -4.78 1.90 -10.08
N VAL A 448 -5.81 1.28 -9.50
CA VAL A 448 -7.09 1.91 -9.21
C VAL A 448 -7.48 1.61 -7.77
N SER A 449 -7.75 2.64 -6.97
CA SER A 449 -8.37 2.51 -5.65
C SER A 449 -9.89 2.65 -5.77
N ALA A 450 -10.60 1.61 -5.36
CA ALA A 450 -12.06 1.57 -5.42
C ALA A 450 -12.62 0.52 -4.46
N ASN A 451 -13.76 0.79 -3.83
CA ASN A 451 -14.54 -0.17 -3.06
C ASN A 451 -13.77 -0.94 -1.98
N GLY A 452 -12.84 -0.27 -1.28
CA GLY A 452 -12.01 -0.89 -0.23
C GLY A 452 -10.89 -1.80 -0.77
N ARG A 453 -10.56 -1.70 -2.06
CA ARG A 453 -9.53 -2.48 -2.76
C ARG A 453 -8.59 -1.57 -3.53
N VAL A 454 -7.40 -2.10 -3.83
CA VAL A 454 -6.50 -1.59 -4.86
C VAL A 454 -6.32 -2.67 -5.92
N LEU A 455 -6.74 -2.35 -7.14
CA LEU A 455 -6.60 -3.20 -8.31
C LEU A 455 -5.34 -2.84 -9.08
N LYS A 456 -4.69 -3.85 -9.68
CA LYS A 456 -3.69 -3.68 -10.73
C LYS A 456 -4.32 -4.08 -12.06
N LEU A 457 -4.26 -3.17 -13.03
CA LEU A 457 -4.74 -3.35 -14.40
C LEU A 457 -3.51 -3.37 -15.32
N VAL A 458 -3.33 -4.48 -16.03
CA VAL A 458 -2.38 -4.56 -17.15
C VAL A 458 -3.21 -4.45 -18.42
N LEU A 459 -2.93 -3.42 -19.22
CA LEU A 459 -3.65 -3.13 -20.44
C LEU A 459 -3.03 -3.88 -21.65
N PRO A 460 -3.78 -4.06 -22.75
CA PRO A 460 -3.29 -4.73 -23.96
C PRO A 460 -2.25 -3.92 -24.74
#